data_AF-A0A936V172-F1
#
_entry.id   AF-A0A936V172-F1
#
_cell.length_a   1.000
_cell.length_b   1.000
_cell.length_c   1.000
_cell.angle_alpha   90.00
_cell.angle_beta   90.00
_cell.angle_gamma   90.00
#
_symmetry.space_group_name_H-M   'P 1'
#
loop_
_entity.id
_entity.type
_entity.pdbx_description
1 polymer ?
#
loop_
_entity_poly.entity_id
_entity_poly.type
_entity_poly.pdbx_seq_one_letter_code
_entity_poly.pdbx_strand_id
1 'polypeptide(L)'
;MPWVDPGSGFDNFKWTGASGRTRAIWNGSNTTDLKYLLNSAAEMRVVGNGMTGVPDWNPGASPQMTYAGNGIWTITLPLDANEEIKFLAGNDWGAFDYEDNSGQSQVTGTPRPIQWEGGPNFKTPTTAGTYTITLNENTQTVTIN
;
A
#
# COMPACT_ATOMS: atom_id res chain seq x y z
N MET A 1 -8.68 5.91 -14.27
CA MET A 1 -9.58 6.88 -13.61
C MET A 1 -9.15 8.28 -14.02
N PRO A 2 -10.06 9.21 -14.37
CA PRO A 2 -9.69 10.54 -14.87
C PRO A 2 -9.26 11.49 -13.73
N TRP A 3 -8.23 12.29 -14.00
CA TRP A 3 -7.71 13.35 -13.14
C TRP A 3 -8.68 14.54 -13.13
N VAL A 4 -8.85 15.20 -11.98
CA VAL A 4 -9.72 16.39 -11.84
C VAL A 4 -8.83 17.60 -11.53
N ASP A 5 -9.09 18.72 -12.18
CA ASP A 5 -8.38 19.99 -11.99
C ASP A 5 -8.90 20.68 -10.70
N PRO A 6 -8.02 21.08 -9.75
CA PRO A 6 -8.44 21.78 -8.54
C PRO A 6 -8.95 23.23 -8.77
N GLY A 7 -8.88 23.78 -9.99
CA GLY A 7 -9.44 25.09 -10.34
C GLY A 7 -8.56 26.29 -9.96
N SER A 8 -8.61 27.35 -10.76
CA SER A 8 -7.79 28.55 -10.59
C SER A 8 -8.43 29.58 -9.65
N GLY A 9 -7.87 29.73 -8.44
CA GLY A 9 -8.08 30.89 -7.56
C GLY A 9 -8.63 30.53 -6.18
N PHE A 10 -7.85 30.74 -5.11
CA PHE A 10 -8.19 30.69 -3.67
C PHE A 10 -9.24 29.67 -3.16
N ASP A 11 -9.55 28.63 -3.90
CA ASP A 11 -10.58 27.66 -3.58
C ASP A 11 -10.03 26.55 -2.69
N ASN A 12 -10.84 26.12 -1.72
CA ASN A 12 -10.56 24.93 -0.92
C ASN A 12 -10.66 23.69 -1.79
N PHE A 13 -9.77 22.73 -1.56
CA PHE A 13 -9.94 21.40 -2.14
C PHE A 13 -11.23 20.76 -1.61
N LYS A 14 -12.20 20.52 -2.48
CA LYS A 14 -13.47 19.88 -2.11
C LYS A 14 -13.48 18.41 -2.51
N TRP A 15 -13.38 17.52 -1.52
CA TRP A 15 -13.60 16.08 -1.74
C TRP A 15 -15.11 15.78 -1.87
N THR A 16 -15.66 15.88 -3.08
CA THR A 16 -17.04 15.48 -3.35
C THR A 16 -17.15 13.98 -3.55
N GLY A 17 -18.01 13.30 -2.78
CA GLY A 17 -18.33 11.87 -2.96
C GLY A 17 -17.46 10.88 -2.16
N ALA A 18 -16.48 11.36 -1.40
CA ALA A 18 -15.75 10.51 -0.45
C ALA A 18 -16.65 10.17 0.75
N SER A 19 -16.91 8.88 0.96
CA SER A 19 -17.47 8.36 2.21
C SER A 19 -16.43 7.45 2.87
N GLY A 20 -16.24 7.59 4.18
CA GLY A 20 -15.21 6.84 4.91
C GLY A 20 -13.78 7.38 4.69
N ARG A 21 -12.78 6.52 4.94
CA ARG A 21 -11.36 6.88 4.85
C ARG A 21 -10.90 6.86 3.40
N THR A 22 -10.34 7.97 2.95
CA THR A 22 -9.75 8.10 1.61
C THR A 22 -8.26 8.42 1.71
N ARG A 23 -7.53 8.07 0.66
CA ARG A 23 -6.14 8.47 0.44
C ARG A 23 -6.10 9.45 -0.72
N ALA A 24 -5.35 10.54 -0.53
CA ALA A 24 -4.98 11.47 -1.58
C ALA A 24 -3.47 11.39 -1.83
N ILE A 25 -3.07 11.21 -3.09
CA ILE A 25 -1.68 11.26 -3.52
C ILE A 25 -1.54 12.46 -4.45
N TRP A 26 -0.63 13.36 -4.12
CA TRP A 26 -0.36 14.57 -4.89
C TRP A 26 0.90 14.41 -5.74
N ASN A 27 0.78 14.72 -7.02
CA ASN A 27 1.91 14.80 -7.93
C ASN A 27 2.14 16.26 -8.31
N GLY A 28 3.15 16.87 -7.68
CA GLY A 28 3.61 18.23 -7.94
C GLY A 28 4.87 18.31 -8.80
N SER A 29 5.28 17.21 -9.45
CA SER A 29 6.51 17.18 -10.26
C SER A 29 6.48 18.16 -11.44
N ASN A 30 5.29 18.46 -11.96
CA ASN A 30 5.05 19.54 -12.91
C ASN A 30 4.22 20.64 -12.24
N THR A 31 4.84 21.77 -11.93
CA THR A 31 4.18 22.89 -11.24
C THR A 31 3.10 23.60 -12.06
N THR A 32 3.04 23.33 -13.37
CA THR A 32 2.00 23.84 -14.28
C THR A 32 0.88 22.83 -14.58
N ASP A 33 1.04 21.58 -14.11
CA ASP A 33 0.11 20.47 -14.33
C ASP A 33 0.05 19.62 -13.06
N LEU A 34 -0.45 20.22 -11.97
CA LEU A 34 -0.61 19.55 -10.70
C LEU A 34 -1.68 18.46 -10.81
N LYS A 35 -1.34 17.25 -10.39
CA LYS A 35 -2.23 16.09 -10.44
C LYS A 35 -2.47 15.53 -9.06
N TYR A 36 -3.63 14.92 -8.86
CA TYR A 36 -3.91 14.16 -7.66
C TYR A 36 -4.69 12.89 -7.95
N LEU A 37 -4.38 11.84 -7.20
CA LEU A 37 -5.09 10.57 -7.22
C LEU A 37 -5.88 10.41 -5.92
N LEU A 38 -7.17 10.09 -6.02
CA LEU A 38 -8.02 9.75 -4.88
C LEU A 38 -8.41 8.28 -4.96
N ASN A 39 -8.11 7.55 -3.88
CA ASN A 39 -8.52 6.16 -3.72
C ASN A 39 -9.19 5.93 -2.37
N SER A 40 -9.99 4.88 -2.31
CA SER A 40 -10.44 4.34 -1.02
C SER A 40 -9.21 3.92 -0.19
N ALA A 41 -9.27 4.19 1.11
CA ALA A 41 -8.37 3.66 2.12
C ALA A 41 -9.18 3.01 3.25
N ALA A 42 -10.34 2.46 2.90
CA ALA A 42 -11.21 1.74 3.83
C ALA A 42 -10.55 0.46 4.34
N GLU A 43 -9.79 -0.21 3.48
CA GLU A 43 -9.12 -1.47 3.76
C GLU A 43 -7.70 -1.52 3.16
N MET A 44 -6.91 -2.52 3.56
CA MET A 44 -5.54 -2.76 3.12
C MET A 44 -5.19 -4.21 3.41
N ARG A 45 -4.90 -5.00 2.38
CA ARG A 45 -4.63 -6.43 2.48
C ARG A 45 -3.21 -6.76 2.10
N VAL A 46 -2.65 -7.77 2.75
CA VAL A 46 -1.40 -8.40 2.32
C VAL A 46 -1.78 -9.54 1.38
N VAL A 47 -1.43 -9.43 0.10
CA VAL A 47 -1.79 -10.40 -0.95
C VAL A 47 -0.52 -10.99 -1.53
N GLY A 48 -0.45 -12.30 -1.74
CA GLY A 48 0.72 -12.94 -2.33
C GLY A 48 0.77 -14.42 -2.03
N ASN A 49 1.90 -15.05 -2.33
CA ASN A 49 2.19 -16.46 -2.01
C ASN A 49 3.13 -16.60 -0.80
N GLY A 50 3.50 -15.50 -0.16
CA GLY A 50 4.43 -15.51 0.98
C GLY A 50 3.81 -15.65 2.36
N MET A 51 2.53 -16.03 2.48
CA MET A 51 1.84 -16.15 3.76
C MET A 51 1.39 -17.59 4.01
N THR A 52 1.79 -18.17 5.14
CA THR A 52 1.46 -19.56 5.45
C THR A 52 -0.05 -19.73 5.69
N GLY A 53 -0.68 -20.68 4.99
CA GLY A 53 -2.09 -21.03 5.19
C GLY A 53 -3.09 -20.05 4.57
N VAL A 54 -2.63 -19.12 3.73
CA VAL A 54 -3.46 -18.20 2.95
C VAL A 54 -3.42 -18.64 1.48
N PRO A 55 -4.55 -18.66 0.76
CA PRO A 55 -4.55 -18.95 -0.68
C PRO A 55 -3.75 -17.91 -1.47
N ASP A 56 -2.79 -18.39 -2.27
CA ASP A 56 -1.92 -17.56 -3.10
C ASP A 56 -2.72 -16.63 -4.02
N TRP A 57 -2.29 -15.36 -4.10
CA TRP A 57 -2.79 -14.38 -5.07
C TRP A 57 -4.32 -14.22 -5.09
N ASN A 58 -4.94 -14.39 -3.92
CA ASN A 58 -6.39 -14.24 -3.75
C ASN A 58 -6.70 -13.03 -2.83
N PRO A 59 -6.94 -11.83 -3.39
CA PRO A 59 -7.29 -10.64 -2.63
C PRO A 59 -8.45 -10.83 -1.64
N GLY A 60 -9.51 -11.53 -2.03
CA GLY A 60 -10.70 -11.71 -1.20
C GLY A 60 -10.45 -12.58 0.04
N ALA A 61 -9.56 -13.56 -0.07
CA ALA A 61 -9.15 -14.43 1.03
C ALA A 61 -7.93 -13.89 1.82
N SER A 62 -7.29 -12.83 1.33
CA SER A 62 -6.05 -12.31 1.88
C SER A 62 -6.27 -11.57 3.20
N PRO A 63 -5.34 -11.66 4.18
CA PRO A 63 -5.45 -11.00 5.47
C PRO A 63 -5.60 -9.48 5.37
N GLN A 64 -6.54 -8.93 6.14
CA GLN A 64 -6.79 -7.49 6.27
C GLN A 64 -5.92 -6.89 7.37
N MET A 65 -5.16 -5.84 7.06
CA MET A 65 -4.37 -5.08 8.02
C MET A 65 -5.26 -4.21 8.92
N THR A 66 -4.81 -3.98 10.14
CA THR A 66 -5.44 -3.04 11.07
C THR A 66 -4.96 -1.63 10.78
N TYR A 67 -5.88 -0.68 10.65
CA TYR A 67 -5.54 0.74 10.55
C TYR A 67 -5.18 1.30 11.92
N ALA A 68 -3.94 1.73 12.10
CA ALA A 68 -3.42 2.28 13.36
C ALA A 68 -3.53 3.81 13.45
N GLY A 69 -4.14 4.47 12.46
CA GLY A 69 -4.19 5.93 12.39
C GLY A 69 -3.08 6.52 11.53
N ASN A 70 -3.27 7.77 11.07
CA ASN A 70 -2.27 8.55 10.34
C ASN A 70 -1.61 7.80 9.16
N GLY A 71 -2.38 7.07 8.35
CA GLY A 71 -1.83 6.34 7.21
C GLY A 71 -0.95 5.13 7.57
N ILE A 72 -1.05 4.62 8.81
CA ILE A 72 -0.30 3.45 9.26
C ILE A 72 -1.22 2.23 9.28
N TRP A 73 -0.75 1.13 8.69
CA TRP A 73 -1.41 -0.17 8.68
C TRP A 73 -0.49 -1.23 9.25
N THR A 74 -1.02 -2.08 10.13
CA THR A 74 -0.23 -3.11 10.82
C THR A 74 -0.89 -4.48 10.74
N ILE A 75 -0.08 -5.53 10.62
CA ILE A 75 -0.54 -6.92 10.77
C ILE A 75 0.60 -7.81 11.28
N THR A 76 0.28 -8.83 12.06
CA THR A 76 1.22 -9.87 12.46
C THR A 76 0.74 -11.21 11.90
N LEU A 77 1.56 -11.88 11.09
CA LEU A 77 1.19 -13.13 10.41
C LEU A 77 2.44 -13.99 10.10
N PRO A 78 2.27 -15.31 9.89
CA PRO A 78 3.36 -16.16 9.43
C PRO A 78 3.70 -15.88 7.96
N LEU A 79 4.97 -15.63 7.69
CA LEU A 79 5.52 -15.51 6.33
C LEU A 79 6.39 -16.72 6.00
N ASP A 80 6.25 -17.20 4.77
CA ASP A 80 7.15 -18.18 4.16
C ASP A 80 8.40 -17.46 3.62
N ALA A 81 9.53 -18.18 3.53
CA ALA A 81 10.82 -17.58 3.18
C ALA A 81 10.98 -17.36 1.66
N ASN A 82 11.52 -16.21 1.26
CA ASN A 82 11.89 -15.87 -0.14
C ASN A 82 10.72 -15.78 -1.14
N GLU A 83 9.50 -15.65 -0.63
CA GLU A 83 8.27 -15.53 -1.41
C GLU A 83 7.88 -14.06 -1.62
N GLU A 84 6.69 -13.83 -2.18
CA GLU A 84 6.24 -12.50 -2.57
C GLU A 84 4.93 -12.09 -1.90
N ILE A 85 4.85 -10.79 -1.58
CA ILE A 85 3.65 -10.13 -1.10
C ILE A 85 3.48 -8.74 -1.75
N LYS A 86 2.25 -8.25 -1.78
CA LYS A 86 1.81 -6.93 -2.24
C LYS A 86 0.80 -6.36 -1.25
N PHE A 87 0.66 -5.03 -1.20
CA PHE A 87 -0.29 -4.36 -0.33
C PHE A 87 -1.42 -3.76 -1.16
N LEU A 88 -2.63 -4.31 -1.06
CA LEU A 88 -3.78 -3.95 -1.89
C LEU A 88 -4.85 -3.25 -1.04
N ALA A 89 -5.22 -2.02 -1.41
CA ALA A 89 -6.27 -1.23 -0.77
C ALA A 89 -7.67 -1.65 -1.24
N GLY A 90 -7.96 -2.95 -1.15
CA GLY A 90 -9.19 -3.58 -1.63
C GLY A 90 -9.13 -5.10 -1.50
N ASN A 91 -10.27 -5.75 -1.72
CA ASN A 91 -10.41 -7.20 -1.69
C ASN A 91 -10.51 -7.85 -3.09
N ASP A 92 -10.30 -7.08 -4.16
CA ASP A 92 -10.33 -7.53 -5.55
C ASP A 92 -9.24 -6.85 -6.38
N TRP A 93 -8.78 -7.51 -7.44
CA TRP A 93 -7.81 -6.94 -8.36
C TRP A 93 -8.34 -5.68 -9.06
N GLY A 94 -7.43 -4.75 -9.34
CA GLY A 94 -7.77 -3.43 -9.88
C GLY A 94 -8.00 -2.36 -8.80
N ALA A 95 -8.05 -2.76 -7.51
CA ALA A 95 -7.89 -1.82 -6.41
C ALA A 95 -6.45 -1.24 -6.39
N PHE A 96 -6.29 -0.07 -5.77
CA PHE A 96 -4.98 0.56 -5.62
C PHE A 96 -4.04 -0.32 -4.81
N ASP A 97 -2.79 -0.39 -5.20
CA ASP A 97 -1.78 -1.19 -4.52
C ASP A 97 -0.45 -0.46 -4.36
N TYR A 98 0.31 -0.89 -3.34
CA TYR A 98 1.70 -0.49 -3.18
C TYR A 98 2.63 -1.61 -3.63
N GLU A 99 3.75 -1.18 -4.19
CA GLU A 99 4.77 -1.99 -4.84
C GLU A 99 6.14 -1.71 -4.22
N ASP A 100 7.06 -2.66 -4.37
CA ASP A 100 8.40 -2.54 -3.82
C ASP A 100 9.22 -1.52 -4.61
N ASN A 101 9.88 -0.61 -3.90
CA ASN A 101 10.88 0.29 -4.46
C ASN A 101 12.25 0.13 -3.76
N SER A 102 12.44 -0.99 -3.06
CA SER A 102 13.65 -1.26 -2.26
C SER A 102 14.68 -2.10 -2.98
N GLY A 103 14.39 -2.50 -4.23
CA GLY A 103 15.21 -3.44 -4.99
C GLY A 103 15.03 -4.88 -4.50
N GLN A 104 13.81 -5.25 -4.11
CA GLN A 104 13.45 -6.56 -3.55
C GLN A 104 14.25 -6.94 -2.29
N SER A 105 14.59 -5.96 -1.45
CA SER A 105 15.28 -6.19 -0.18
C SER A 105 14.52 -7.18 0.70
N GLN A 106 15.24 -8.08 1.38
CA GLN A 106 14.66 -9.02 2.35
C GLN A 106 15.06 -8.71 3.79
N VAL A 107 15.71 -7.56 4.00
CA VAL A 107 16.21 -7.14 5.32
C VAL A 107 15.03 -6.84 6.24
N THR A 108 15.01 -7.48 7.42
CA THR A 108 14.03 -7.22 8.46
C THR A 108 14.40 -6.00 9.30
N GLY A 109 13.42 -5.41 9.98
CA GLY A 109 13.61 -4.26 10.88
C GLY A 109 14.03 -2.95 10.20
N THR A 110 14.17 -2.95 8.87
CA THR A 110 14.59 -1.78 8.10
C THR A 110 13.43 -1.28 7.24
N PRO A 111 13.12 0.03 7.26
CA PRO A 111 12.13 0.60 6.35
C PRO A 111 12.53 0.40 4.89
N ARG A 112 11.63 -0.20 4.11
CA ARG A 112 11.76 -0.44 2.68
C ARG A 112 10.86 0.55 1.93
N PRO A 113 11.39 1.37 1.01
CA PRO A 113 10.58 2.33 0.26
C PRO A 113 9.53 1.62 -0.61
N ILE A 114 8.37 2.27 -0.78
CA ILE A 114 7.25 1.80 -1.62
C ILE A 114 7.06 2.71 -2.84
N GLN A 115 6.33 2.22 -3.85
CA GLN A 115 5.84 2.99 -5.00
C GLN A 115 4.44 2.48 -5.43
N TRP A 116 3.84 3.08 -6.45
CA TRP A 116 2.50 2.73 -6.96
C TRP A 116 2.32 3.05 -8.45
N GLU A 117 3.42 3.19 -9.19
CA GLU A 117 3.43 3.55 -10.62
C GLU A 117 3.95 2.40 -11.52
N GLY A 118 4.01 1.17 -10.99
CA GLY A 118 4.51 -0.01 -11.68
C GLY A 118 5.86 -0.46 -11.13
N GLY A 119 5.86 -1.54 -10.36
CA GLY A 119 7.03 -2.06 -9.66
C GLY A 119 6.89 -3.53 -9.25
N PRO A 120 7.97 -4.16 -8.76
CA PRO A 120 7.94 -5.55 -8.33
C PRO A 120 7.12 -5.73 -7.05
N ASN A 121 6.77 -6.99 -6.76
CA ASN A 121 6.26 -7.39 -5.45
C ASN A 121 7.37 -7.33 -4.39
N PHE A 122 6.97 -7.19 -3.13
CA PHE A 122 7.90 -7.23 -2.00
C PHE A 122 8.31 -8.68 -1.73
N LYS A 123 9.61 -8.95 -1.62
CA LYS A 123 10.09 -10.22 -1.07
C LYS A 123 9.82 -10.33 0.42
N THR A 124 9.41 -11.51 0.89
CA THR A 124 9.40 -11.87 2.31
C THR A 124 10.83 -12.12 2.82
N PRO A 125 11.05 -12.14 4.15
CA PRO A 125 12.37 -12.43 4.72
C PRO A 125 12.97 -13.77 4.24
N THR A 126 14.29 -13.92 4.36
CA THR A 126 15.00 -15.16 3.99
C THR A 126 14.75 -16.33 4.94
N THR A 127 14.08 -16.07 6.07
CA THR A 127 13.74 -17.05 7.08
C THR A 127 12.23 -17.02 7.28
N ALA A 128 11.59 -18.18 7.31
CA ALA A 128 10.16 -18.26 7.59
C ALA A 128 9.92 -17.98 9.08
N GLY A 129 8.78 -17.38 9.40
CA GLY A 129 8.48 -17.01 10.78
C GLY A 129 7.27 -16.11 10.89
N THR A 130 6.89 -15.78 12.13
CA THR A 130 5.83 -14.81 12.39
C THR A 130 6.43 -13.41 12.45
N TYR A 131 5.97 -12.54 11.55
CA TYR A 131 6.48 -11.17 11.42
C TYR A 131 5.39 -10.15 11.67
N THR A 132 5.77 -8.99 12.19
CA THR A 132 4.91 -7.80 12.23
C THR A 132 5.26 -6.87 11.08
N ILE A 133 4.30 -6.68 10.18
CA ILE A 133 4.40 -5.80 9.03
C ILE A 133 3.77 -4.46 9.38
N THR A 134 4.50 -3.37 9.14
CA THR A 134 4.01 -2.00 9.24
C THR A 134 4.15 -1.30 7.90
N LEU A 135 3.04 -0.96 7.27
CA LEU A 135 2.98 -0.09 6.10
C LEU A 135 2.66 1.33 6.57
N ASN A 136 3.52 2.30 6.22
CA ASN A 136 3.35 3.71 6.58
C ASN A 136 3.32 4.56 5.30
N GLU A 137 2.16 5.13 5.01
CA GLU A 137 1.91 5.90 3.80
C GLU A 137 2.57 7.28 3.83
N ASN A 138 2.80 7.87 5.01
CA ASN A 138 3.42 9.18 5.14
C ASN A 138 4.92 9.11 4.91
N THR A 139 5.58 8.10 5.48
CA THR A 139 7.01 7.86 5.23
C THR A 139 7.25 7.08 3.95
N GLN A 140 6.18 6.59 3.31
CA GLN A 140 6.22 5.78 2.08
C GLN A 140 7.11 4.56 2.22
N THR A 141 6.92 3.82 3.30
CA THR A 141 7.74 2.65 3.62
C THR A 141 6.92 1.48 4.15
N VAL A 142 7.40 0.27 3.93
CA VAL A 142 7.01 -0.92 4.69
C VAL A 142 8.17 -1.39 5.57
N THR A 143 7.90 -1.85 6.78
CA THR A 143 8.88 -2.54 7.64
C THR A 143 8.34 -3.92 8.01
N ILE A 144 9.17 -4.96 7.92
CA ILE A 144 8.84 -6.33 8.33
C ILE A 144 9.76 -6.68 9.51
N ASN A 145 9.19 -6.91 10.69
CA ASN A 145 9.92 -7.15 11.96
C ASN A 145 9.70 -8.55 12.49
#